data_AF-A0A2V6D5G8-F1
#
_entry.id   AF-A0A2V6D5G8-F1
#
_cell.length_a   1.000
_cell.length_b   1.000
_cell.length_c   1.000
_cell.angle_alpha   90.00
_cell.angle_beta   90.00
_cell.angle_gamma   90.00
#
_symmetry.space_group_name_H-M   'P 1'
#
loop_
_entity.id
_entity.type
_entity.pdbx_description
1 polymer ?
#
loop_
_entity_poly.entity_id
_entity_poly.type
_entity_poly.pdbx_seq_one_letter_code
_entity_poly.pdbx_strand_id
1 'polypeptide(L)'
;MDIPTSASTRSISVNDQTGEREVEIEQHPDVLEWGFALEYSVIYLQSQVQDMHLPAPIGRLVPLVEFALETPLNRGAHGQTTGTINPGVIWAGKYFQVGAEAIIPINERTGTNIGAIVQLHFFVDDLFPHSIGRPLFGGTK
;
A
#
# COMPACT_ATOMS: atom_id res chain seq x y z
N MET A 1 -8.45 18.84 10.08
CA MET A 1 -8.89 17.45 9.82
C MET A 1 -10.19 17.29 10.57
N ASP A 2 -11.31 17.54 9.89
CA ASP A 2 -12.65 17.44 10.47
C ASP A 2 -13.09 15.98 10.43
N ILE A 3 -13.48 15.44 11.57
CA ILE A 3 -14.12 14.14 11.64
C ILE A 3 -15.61 14.38 11.40
N PRO A 4 -16.21 13.87 10.30
CA PRO A 4 -17.60 14.15 9.98
C PRO A 4 -18.52 13.57 11.06
N THR A 5 -19.37 14.42 11.64
CA THR A 5 -20.35 14.07 12.70
C THR A 5 -21.75 13.79 12.15
N SER A 6 -21.95 13.84 10.82
CA SER A 6 -23.26 13.70 10.16
C SER A 6 -23.18 12.87 8.87
N ALA A 7 -24.29 12.20 8.55
CA ALA A 7 -24.49 11.36 7.36
C ALA A 7 -24.48 12.13 6.01
N SER A 8 -24.53 13.46 6.06
CA SER A 8 -24.30 14.29 4.87
C SER A 8 -23.87 15.68 5.31
N THR A 9 -22.94 16.27 4.59
CA THR A 9 -22.67 17.70 4.62
C THR A 9 -23.44 18.34 3.46
N ARG A 10 -24.22 19.38 3.75
CA ARG A 10 -24.87 20.18 2.72
C ARG A 10 -24.18 21.53 2.67
N SER A 11 -23.42 21.78 1.62
CA SER A 11 -22.89 23.10 1.30
C SER A 11 -23.93 23.83 0.44
N ILE A 12 -24.29 25.04 0.84
CA ILE A 12 -25.14 25.91 0.04
C ILE A 12 -24.23 27.03 -0.47
N SER A 13 -23.91 27.01 -1.76
CA SER A 13 -23.22 28.09 -2.45
C SER A 13 -24.24 28.95 -3.20
N VAL A 14 -23.95 30.24 -3.31
CA VAL A 14 -24.77 31.16 -4.13
C VAL A 14 -23.90 31.54 -5.31
N ASN A 15 -24.40 31.33 -6.53
CA ASN A 15 -23.67 31.67 -7.75
C ASN A 15 -23.68 33.19 -7.93
N ASP A 16 -22.50 33.82 -7.88
CA ASP A 16 -22.34 35.29 -7.94
C ASP A 16 -22.75 35.91 -9.29
N GLN A 17 -22.94 35.11 -10.35
CA GLN A 17 -23.34 35.60 -11.69
C GLN A 17 -24.85 35.47 -11.96
N THR A 18 -25.52 34.45 -11.39
CA THR A 18 -26.94 34.15 -11.64
C THR A 18 -27.84 34.36 -10.42
N GLY A 19 -27.29 34.48 -9.22
CA GLY A 19 -28.04 34.63 -7.96
C GLY A 19 -28.77 33.36 -7.52
N GLU A 20 -28.54 32.23 -8.20
CA GLU A 20 -29.15 30.94 -7.88
C GLU A 20 -28.44 30.27 -6.70
N ARG A 21 -29.23 29.62 -5.83
CA ARG A 21 -28.71 28.79 -4.74
C ARG A 21 -28.37 27.41 -5.30
N GLU A 22 -27.09 27.08 -5.32
CA GLU A 22 -26.61 25.73 -5.59
C GLU A 22 -26.47 24.99 -4.26
N VAL A 23 -27.15 23.86 -4.14
CA VAL A 23 -27.10 23.01 -2.94
C VAL A 23 -26.31 21.78 -3.31
N GLU A 24 -25.05 21.76 -2.91
CA GLU A 24 -24.17 20.61 -3.04
C GLU A 24 -24.36 19.72 -1.79
N ILE A 25 -24.74 18.47 -2.03
CA ILE A 25 -24.98 17.48 -0.97
C ILE A 25 -23.86 16.46 -1.04
N GLU A 26 -22.84 16.65 -0.21
CA GLU A 26 -21.77 15.69 -0.02
C GLU A 26 -22.27 14.60 0.93
N GLN A 27 -22.50 13.41 0.39
CA GLN A 27 -22.91 12.24 1.17
C GLN A 27 -21.66 11.53 1.68
N HIS A 28 -21.62 11.20 2.98
CA HIS A 28 -20.53 10.41 3.57
C HIS A 28 -20.94 8.93 3.66
N PRO A 29 -20.85 8.11 2.59
CA PRO A 29 -21.31 6.73 2.62
C PRO A 29 -20.51 5.90 3.63
N ASP A 30 -21.14 4.87 4.18
CA ASP A 30 -20.43 3.86 4.95
C ASP A 30 -19.63 2.99 3.96
N VAL A 31 -18.32 2.85 4.18
CA VAL A 31 -17.39 2.17 3.26
C VAL A 31 -16.86 0.90 3.89
N LEU A 32 -16.86 -0.19 3.13
CA LEU A 32 -16.15 -1.42 3.48
C LEU A 32 -14.76 -1.38 2.85
N GLU A 33 -13.73 -1.27 3.68
CA GLU A 33 -12.33 -1.38 3.26
C GLU A 33 -11.89 -2.84 3.36
N TRP A 34 -11.32 -3.37 2.28
CA TRP A 34 -10.81 -4.73 2.24
C TRP A 34 -9.61 -4.84 1.29
N GLY A 35 -8.65 -5.67 1.67
CA GLY A 35 -7.46 -5.87 0.85
C GLY A 35 -6.80 -7.21 1.12
N PHE A 36 -5.98 -7.64 0.18
CA PHE A 36 -5.17 -8.86 0.32
C PHE A 36 -3.88 -8.72 -0.49
N ALA A 37 -2.82 -9.37 -0.02
CA ALA A 37 -1.55 -9.44 -0.71
C ALA A 37 -1.19 -10.89 -0.99
N LEU A 38 -0.64 -11.13 -2.18
CA LEU A 38 -0.06 -12.41 -2.57
C LEU A 38 1.42 -12.22 -2.81
N GLU A 39 2.25 -12.97 -2.08
CA GLU A 39 3.71 -12.91 -2.18
C GLU A 39 4.27 -14.29 -2.48
N TYR A 40 5.28 -14.35 -3.34
CA TYR A 40 5.97 -15.60 -3.66
C TYR A 40 7.47 -15.44 -3.51
N SER A 41 8.07 -16.12 -2.52
CA SER A 41 9.51 -16.03 -2.24
C SER A 41 10.31 -17.06 -3.03
N VAL A 42 11.09 -16.59 -4.01
CA VAL A 42 12.02 -17.46 -4.76
C VAL A 42 13.15 -17.97 -3.87
N ILE A 43 13.50 -17.22 -2.82
CA ILE A 43 14.48 -17.64 -1.82
C ILE A 43 13.99 -18.91 -1.12
N TYR A 44 12.72 -18.90 -0.68
CA TYR A 44 12.11 -20.05 -0.04
C TYR A 44 11.99 -21.25 -1.00
N LEU A 45 11.58 -20.99 -2.25
CA LEU A 45 11.53 -22.01 -3.30
C LEU A 45 12.88 -22.75 -3.39
N GLN A 46 13.99 -22.00 -3.51
CA GLN A 46 15.32 -22.59 -3.65
C GLN A 46 15.82 -23.28 -2.37
N SER A 47 15.52 -22.72 -1.20
CA SER A 47 16.07 -23.24 0.05
C SER A 47 15.29 -24.40 0.64
N GLN A 48 13.98 -24.50 0.40
CA GLN A 48 13.10 -25.46 1.10
C GLN A 48 12.32 -26.39 0.18
N VAL A 49 12.04 -25.99 -1.06
CA VAL A 49 11.19 -26.77 -1.98
C VAL A 49 12.04 -27.48 -3.02
N GLN A 50 12.75 -26.72 -3.85
CA GLN A 50 13.58 -27.24 -4.92
C GLN A 50 14.63 -26.21 -5.32
N ASP A 51 15.90 -26.60 -5.22
CA ASP A 51 17.00 -25.75 -5.66
C ASP A 51 17.09 -25.72 -7.19
N MET A 52 16.61 -24.62 -7.77
CA MET A 52 16.64 -24.36 -9.20
C MET A 52 17.95 -23.69 -9.67
N HIS A 53 18.92 -23.47 -8.77
CA HIS A 53 20.20 -22.80 -9.06
C HIS A 53 20.01 -21.45 -9.78
N LEU A 54 18.99 -20.70 -9.40
CA LEU A 54 18.69 -19.42 -10.04
C LEU A 54 19.74 -18.39 -9.62
N PRO A 55 20.50 -17.82 -10.58
CA PRO A 55 21.51 -16.82 -10.25
C PRO A 55 20.87 -15.54 -9.72
N ALA A 56 21.65 -14.76 -8.98
CA ALA A 56 21.26 -13.39 -8.66
C ALA A 56 21.15 -12.57 -9.97
N PRO A 57 20.16 -11.66 -10.09
CA PRO A 57 19.25 -11.21 -9.03
C PRO A 57 17.99 -12.08 -8.84
N ILE A 58 17.62 -12.92 -9.81
CA ILE A 58 16.33 -13.64 -9.85
C ILE A 58 16.13 -14.57 -8.66
N GLY A 59 17.20 -15.27 -8.25
CA GLY A 59 17.15 -16.19 -7.13
C GLY A 59 16.82 -15.56 -5.77
N ARG A 60 16.76 -14.23 -5.69
CA ARG A 60 16.48 -13.45 -4.48
C ARG A 60 15.26 -12.54 -4.61
N LEU A 61 14.43 -12.78 -5.62
CA LEU A 61 13.22 -12.01 -5.82
C LEU A 61 12.05 -12.58 -4.99
N VAL A 62 11.21 -11.67 -4.56
CA VAL A 62 9.90 -11.90 -3.96
C VAL A 62 8.91 -11.08 -4.79
N PRO A 63 8.41 -11.61 -5.92
CA PRO A 63 7.26 -11.02 -6.58
C PRO A 63 6.07 -10.99 -5.64
N LEU A 64 5.34 -9.87 -5.68
CA LEU A 64 4.12 -9.67 -4.91
C LEU A 64 3.06 -8.94 -5.70
N VAL A 65 1.82 -9.06 -5.26
CA VAL A 65 0.73 -8.22 -5.72
C VAL A 65 -0.20 -7.92 -4.55
N GLU A 66 -0.44 -6.65 -4.29
CA GLU A 66 -1.37 -6.18 -3.27
C GLU A 66 -2.64 -5.65 -3.93
N PHE A 67 -3.79 -5.93 -3.32
CA PHE A 67 -5.09 -5.42 -3.68
C PHE A 67 -5.59 -4.60 -2.51
N ALA A 68 -5.77 -3.30 -2.70
CA ALA A 68 -6.32 -2.39 -1.70
C ALA A 68 -7.64 -1.83 -2.25
N LEU A 69 -8.77 -2.28 -1.71
CA LEU A 69 -10.10 -2.04 -2.28
C LEU A 69 -11.04 -1.46 -1.23
N GLU A 70 -11.96 -0.62 -1.71
CA GLU A 70 -12.96 0.05 -0.91
C GLU A 70 -14.30 -0.06 -1.62
N THR A 71 -15.33 -0.51 -0.93
CA THR A 71 -16.67 -0.67 -1.48
C THR A 71 -17.67 0.13 -0.65
N PRO A 72 -18.28 1.20 -1.19
CA PRO A 72 -19.35 1.91 -0.51
C PRO A 72 -20.57 1.00 -0.37
N LEU A 73 -21.14 0.96 0.82
CA LEU A 73 -22.25 0.08 1.17
C LEU A 73 -23.62 0.74 1.02
N ASN A 74 -23.71 2.08 0.97
CA ASN A 74 -24.99 2.80 1.02
C ASN A 74 -24.96 4.09 0.16
N ARG A 75 -26.09 4.80 0.11
CA ARG A 75 -26.17 6.22 -0.33
C ARG A 75 -25.71 6.48 -1.78
N GLY A 76 -26.33 5.75 -2.73
CA GLY A 76 -26.19 6.00 -4.19
C GLY A 76 -24.89 5.50 -4.84
N ALA A 77 -23.87 5.19 -4.04
CA ALA A 77 -22.60 4.60 -4.47
C ALA A 77 -22.50 3.09 -4.15
N HIS A 78 -23.61 2.46 -3.73
CA HIS A 78 -23.64 1.05 -3.30
C HIS A 78 -23.01 0.13 -4.37
N GLY A 79 -21.96 -0.60 -3.98
CA GLY A 79 -21.28 -1.57 -4.86
C GLY A 79 -20.31 -0.94 -5.88
N GLN A 80 -20.08 0.37 -5.82
CA GLN A 80 -19.07 1.04 -6.63
C GLN A 80 -17.68 0.86 -6.01
N THR A 81 -17.11 -0.34 -6.15
CA THR A 81 -15.77 -0.64 -5.63
C THR A 81 -14.72 0.24 -6.30
N THR A 82 -13.86 0.86 -5.51
CA THR A 82 -12.69 1.63 -5.90
C THR A 82 -11.45 1.03 -5.25
N GLY A 83 -10.26 1.38 -5.73
CA GLY A 83 -9.01 0.94 -5.12
C GLY A 83 -7.90 0.65 -6.13
N THR A 84 -6.80 0.09 -5.65
CA THR A 84 -5.60 -0.13 -6.45
C THR A 84 -5.17 -1.59 -6.44
N ILE A 85 -4.57 -2.01 -7.56
CA ILE A 85 -3.81 -3.25 -7.68
C ILE A 85 -2.35 -2.83 -7.78
N ASN A 86 -1.54 -3.32 -6.85
CA ASN A 86 -0.16 -2.93 -6.70
C ASN A 86 0.74 -4.14 -6.96
N PRO A 87 1.03 -4.47 -8.24
CA PRO A 87 2.00 -5.51 -8.54
C PRO A 87 3.40 -4.98 -8.26
N GLY A 88 4.22 -5.80 -7.62
CA GLY A 88 5.53 -5.42 -7.15
C GLY A 88 6.53 -6.54 -7.19
N VAL A 89 7.79 -6.15 -7.03
CA VAL A 89 8.88 -7.07 -6.83
C VAL A 89 9.80 -6.53 -5.76
N ILE A 90 10.14 -7.40 -4.83
CA ILE A 90 11.14 -7.16 -3.81
C ILE A 90 12.38 -7.98 -4.17
N TRP A 91 13.55 -7.37 -4.08
CA TRP A 91 14.83 -8.06 -4.10
C TRP A 91 15.46 -7.98 -2.71
N ALA A 92 15.69 -9.14 -2.09
CA ALA A 92 16.30 -9.23 -0.77
C ALA A 92 17.81 -9.52 -0.89
N GLY A 93 18.62 -8.51 -0.63
CA GLY A 93 20.07 -8.62 -0.53
C GLY A 93 20.53 -9.06 0.86
N LYS A 94 21.86 -9.10 1.04
CA LYS A 94 22.45 -9.39 2.35
C LYS A 94 22.34 -8.21 3.32
N TYR A 95 22.50 -6.99 2.82
CA TYR A 95 22.57 -5.78 3.66
C TYR A 95 21.36 -4.86 3.52
N PHE A 96 20.64 -4.99 2.42
CA PHE A 96 19.47 -4.18 2.12
C PHE A 96 18.48 -4.97 1.27
N GLN A 97 17.24 -4.54 1.33
CA GLN A 97 16.14 -5.00 0.50
C GLN A 97 15.62 -3.82 -0.30
N VAL A 98 15.40 -4.03 -1.59
CA VAL A 98 14.80 -3.01 -2.46
C VAL A 98 13.50 -3.55 -3.03
N GLY A 99 12.43 -2.78 -2.90
CA GLY A 99 11.11 -3.08 -3.45
C GLY A 99 10.74 -2.05 -4.51
N ALA A 100 10.04 -2.49 -5.54
CA ALA A 100 9.40 -1.59 -6.49
C ALA A 100 8.00 -2.13 -6.79
N GLU A 101 6.99 -1.26 -6.72
CA GLU A 101 5.60 -1.60 -6.94
C GLU A 101 4.97 -0.56 -7.86
N ALA A 102 4.16 -1.02 -8.81
CA ALA A 102 3.26 -0.14 -9.54
C ALA A 102 2.00 0.09 -8.70
N ILE A 103 1.32 1.20 -8.91
CA ILE A 103 0.03 1.49 -8.28
C ILE A 103 -0.96 1.69 -9.42
N ILE A 104 -1.84 0.70 -9.63
CA ILE A 104 -2.75 0.67 -10.77
C ILE A 104 -4.17 0.85 -10.27
N PRO A 105 -4.86 1.96 -10.60
CA PRO A 105 -6.27 2.13 -10.27
C PRO A 105 -7.13 1.06 -10.95
N ILE A 106 -8.09 0.45 -10.24
CA ILE A 106 -8.96 -0.59 -10.83
C ILE A 106 -10.02 -0.04 -11.78
N ASN A 107 -10.31 1.26 -11.70
CA ASN A 107 -11.28 1.95 -12.54
C ASN A 107 -11.09 3.47 -12.51
N GLU A 108 -11.77 4.15 -13.44
CA GLU A 108 -11.73 5.62 -13.58
C GLU A 108 -12.19 6.38 -12.33
N ARG A 109 -13.02 5.77 -11.47
CA ARG A 109 -13.46 6.39 -10.20
C ARG A 109 -12.34 6.42 -9.16
N THR A 110 -11.43 5.45 -9.22
CA THR A 110 -10.24 5.41 -8.36
C THR A 110 -9.19 6.40 -8.86
N GLY A 111 -8.99 6.47 -10.17
CA GLY A 111 -8.04 7.37 -10.81
C GLY A 111 -7.68 6.91 -12.22
N THR A 112 -7.12 7.80 -13.02
CA THR A 112 -6.74 7.51 -14.42
C THR A 112 -5.23 7.38 -14.60
N ASN A 113 -4.44 7.68 -13.57
CA ASN A 113 -2.99 7.68 -13.63
C ASN A 113 -2.41 6.46 -12.91
N ILE A 114 -1.40 5.85 -13.52
CA ILE A 114 -0.61 4.79 -12.91
C ILE A 114 0.51 5.45 -12.09
N GLY A 115 0.62 5.05 -10.84
CA GLY A 115 1.72 5.42 -9.95
C GLY A 115 2.80 4.34 -9.86
N ALA A 116 3.90 4.66 -9.21
CA ALA A 116 4.89 3.68 -8.78
C ALA A 116 5.52 4.12 -7.46
N ILE A 117 5.88 3.15 -6.64
CA ILE A 117 6.61 3.35 -5.39
C ILE A 117 7.87 2.48 -5.40
N VAL A 118 8.96 3.03 -4.91
CA VAL A 118 10.22 2.31 -4.68
C VAL A 118 10.55 2.42 -3.21
N GLN A 119 10.88 1.29 -2.61
CA GLN A 119 11.18 1.17 -1.20
C GLN A 119 12.60 0.63 -1.02
N LEU A 120 13.35 1.21 -0.09
CA LEU A 120 14.68 0.75 0.26
C LEU A 120 14.73 0.53 1.78
N HIS A 121 14.98 -0.72 2.18
CA HIS A 121 15.03 -1.13 3.58
C HIS A 121 16.46 -1.60 3.89
N PHE A 122 17.09 -1.05 4.92
CA PHE A 122 18.40 -1.47 5.41
C PHE A 122 18.28 -2.32 6.67
N PHE A 123 18.98 -3.43 6.72
CA PHE A 123 19.08 -4.25 7.93
C PHE A 123 20.17 -3.66 8.84
N VAL A 124 19.76 -3.00 9.93
CA VAL A 124 20.68 -2.30 10.85
C VAL A 124 21.67 -3.27 11.51
N ASP A 125 21.23 -4.49 11.84
CA ASP A 125 22.04 -5.53 12.47
C ASP A 125 23.18 -6.04 11.56
N ASP A 126 22.98 -6.01 10.24
CA ASP A 126 23.97 -6.43 9.24
C ASP A 126 24.87 -5.28 8.77
N LEU A 127 24.43 -4.02 8.90
CA LEU A 127 25.20 -2.84 8.52
C LEU A 127 26.21 -2.43 9.62
N PHE A 128 25.92 -2.77 10.88
CA PHE A 128 26.75 -2.45 12.05
C PHE A 128 27.01 -3.66 12.97
N PRO A 129 27.67 -4.74 12.48
CA PRO A 129 27.90 -5.96 13.26
C PRO A 129 28.78 -5.76 14.52
N HIS A 130 29.38 -4.57 14.71
CA HIS A 130 30.31 -4.28 15.80
C HIS A 130 30.00 -3.02 16.63
N SER A 131 28.86 -2.32 16.45
CA SER A 131 28.62 -1.06 17.20
C SER A 131 27.29 -0.91 17.94
N ILE A 132 26.16 -1.47 17.48
CA ILE A 132 24.87 -1.31 18.17
C ILE A 132 24.28 -2.69 18.46
N GLY A 133 24.38 -3.13 19.72
CA GLY A 133 23.90 -4.45 20.15
C GLY A 133 24.70 -5.07 21.30
N ARG A 134 25.84 -4.48 21.71
CA ARG A 134 26.52 -4.91 22.93
C ARG A 134 25.65 -4.48 24.13
N PRO A 135 25.21 -5.41 25.00
CA PRO A 135 24.51 -5.01 26.22
C PRO A 135 25.43 -4.08 27.03
N LEU A 136 24.93 -2.89 27.35
CA LEU A 136 25.66 -1.90 28.16
C LEU A 136 25.78 -2.32 29.63
N PHE A 137 25.05 -3.35 30.07
CA PHE A 137 25.17 -3.95 31.38
C PHE A 137 25.20 -5.48 31.26
N GLY A 138 26.29 -6.07 31.75
CA GLY A 138 26.57 -7.51 31.64
C GLY A 138 28.07 -7.87 31.69
N GLY A 139 28.96 -6.88 31.79
CA GLY A 139 30.34 -7.10 32.20
C GLY A 139 30.47 -7.02 33.72
N THR A 140 30.48 -8.18 34.38
CA THR A 140 31.42 -8.62 35.44
C THR A 140 30.80 -9.76 36.24
N LYS A 141 31.27 -10.99 36.03
CA LYS A 141 32.14 -11.67 37.01
C LYS A 141 32.91 -12.80 36.34
#